data_AF-A0A356WFL7-F1
#
_entry.id   AF-A0A356WFL7-F1
#
_cell.length_a   1.000
_cell.length_b   1.000
_cell.length_c   1.000
_cell.angle_alpha   90.00
_cell.angle_beta   90.00
_cell.angle_gamma   90.00
#
_symmetry.space_group_name_H-M   'P 1'
#
loop_
_entity.id
_entity.type
_entity.pdbx_description
1 polymer ?
#
loop_
_entity_poly.entity_id
_entity_poly.type
_entity_poly.pdbx_seq_one_letter_code
_entity_poly.pdbx_strand_id
1 'polypeptide(L)'
;MFADVVFFFVSVAVTFGVSLNFIALGLLVVAAGLGALTIWFWISARPEPEALAPLEVMGQREFAQADDQARKQMLNSVRAMPVIGAPPGSLDAESISNPANRFDETK
;
A
#
# COMPACT_ATOMS: atom_id res chain seq x y z
N MET A 1 -53.33 -44.11 -1.84
CA MET A 1 -52.17 -44.71 -2.54
C MET A 1 -51.64 -43.78 -3.63
N PHE A 2 -52.38 -43.51 -4.71
CA PHE A 2 -51.88 -42.63 -5.79
C PHE A 2 -51.62 -41.19 -5.31
N ALA A 3 -52.55 -40.60 -4.54
CA ALA A 3 -52.38 -39.26 -3.98
C ALA A 3 -51.15 -39.16 -3.07
N ASP A 4 -50.92 -40.15 -2.21
CA ASP A 4 -49.76 -40.19 -1.31
C ASP A 4 -48.43 -40.19 -2.08
N VAL A 5 -48.37 -40.93 -3.19
CA VAL A 5 -47.20 -40.97 -4.08
C VAL A 5 -46.97 -39.61 -4.73
N VAL A 6 -48.03 -38.95 -5.22
CA VAL A 6 -47.93 -37.61 -5.81
C VAL A 6 -47.46 -36.58 -4.77
N PHE A 7 -47.99 -36.62 -3.54
CA PHE A 7 -47.56 -35.72 -2.47
C PHE A 7 -46.10 -35.92 -2.09
N PHE A 8 -45.61 -37.16 -2.07
CA PHE A 8 -44.19 -37.45 -1.83
C PHE A 8 -43.29 -36.82 -2.89
N PHE A 9 -43.60 -37.01 -4.18
CA PHE A 9 -42.80 -36.41 -5.26
C PHE A 9 -42.83 -34.88 -5.24
N VAL A 10 -43.99 -34.28 -4.97
CA VAL A 10 -44.13 -32.82 -4.85
C VAL A 10 -43.31 -32.31 -3.67
N SER A 11 -43.38 -32.96 -2.50
CA SER A 11 -42.58 -32.60 -1.34
C SER A 11 -41.08 -32.68 -1.63
N VAL A 12 -40.61 -33.77 -2.26
CA VAL A 12 -39.19 -33.94 -2.63
C VAL A 12 -38.75 -32.86 -3.60
N ALA A 13 -39.55 -32.57 -4.63
CA ALA A 13 -39.25 -31.51 -5.60
C ALA A 13 -39.17 -30.13 -4.94
N VAL A 14 -40.08 -29.82 -4.02
CA VAL A 14 -40.08 -28.56 -3.26
C VAL A 14 -38.85 -28.48 -2.36
N THR A 15 -38.55 -29.52 -1.58
CA THR A 15 -37.37 -29.54 -0.71
C THR A 15 -36.10 -29.36 -1.51
N PHE A 16 -35.95 -30.09 -2.63
CA PHE A 16 -34.78 -29.98 -3.48
C PHE A 16 -34.62 -28.58 -4.09
N GLY A 17 -35.72 -28.00 -4.61
CA GLY A 17 -35.72 -26.64 -5.14
C GLY A 17 -35.33 -25.60 -4.08
N VAL A 18 -35.88 -25.72 -2.88
CA VAL A 18 -35.54 -24.84 -1.74
C VAL A 18 -34.07 -25.01 -1.34
N SER A 19 -33.59 -26.24 -1.18
CA SER A 19 -32.19 -26.53 -0.82
C SER A 19 -31.20 -25.97 -1.85
N LEU A 20 -31.48 -26.10 -3.14
CA LEU A 20 -30.63 -25.54 -4.20
C LEU A 20 -30.52 -24.01 -4.12
N ASN A 21 -31.62 -23.32 -3.82
CA ASN A 21 -31.61 -21.87 -3.65
C ASN A 21 -30.73 -21.44 -2.47
N PHE A 22 -30.79 -22.15 -1.34
CA PHE A 22 -29.91 -21.88 -0.20
C PHE A 22 -28.43 -22.09 -0.53
N ILE A 23 -28.12 -23.17 -1.26
CA ILE A 23 -26.75 -23.45 -1.70
C ILE A 23 -26.27 -22.36 -2.66
N ALA A 24 -27.10 -21.97 -3.63
CA ALA A 24 -26.77 -20.91 -4.57
C ALA A 24 -26.55 -19.57 -3.87
N LEU A 25 -27.42 -19.20 -2.92
CA LEU A 25 -27.28 -17.98 -2.13
C LEU A 25 -26.00 -18.02 -1.28
N GLY A 26 -25.72 -19.16 -0.63
CA GLY A 26 -24.51 -19.36 0.15
C GLY A 26 -23.25 -19.21 -0.71
N LEU A 27 -23.21 -19.84 -1.87
CA LEU A 27 -22.11 -19.70 -2.84
C LEU A 27 -21.95 -18.25 -3.31
N LEU A 28 -23.05 -17.54 -3.55
CA LEU A 28 -23.03 -16.14 -3.97
C LEU A 28 -22.45 -15.23 -2.88
N VAL A 29 -22.82 -15.45 -1.61
CA VAL A 29 -22.25 -14.73 -0.46
C VAL A 29 -20.76 -15.01 -0.33
N VAL A 30 -20.34 -16.27 -0.47
CA VAL A 30 -18.92 -16.65 -0.42
C VAL A 30 -18.14 -16.00 -1.56
N ALA A 31 -18.66 -16.01 -2.79
CA ALA A 31 -18.03 -15.37 -3.93
C ALA A 31 -17.89 -13.86 -3.75
N ALA A 32 -18.94 -13.19 -3.29
CA ALA A 32 -18.92 -11.76 -2.99
C ALA A 32 -17.92 -11.43 -1.87
N GLY A 33 -17.90 -12.22 -0.79
CA GLY A 33 -16.96 -12.07 0.32
C GLY A 33 -15.52 -12.25 -0.14
N LEU A 34 -15.22 -13.28 -0.94
CA LEU A 34 -13.88 -13.52 -1.47
C LEU A 34 -13.43 -12.41 -2.42
N GLY A 35 -14.33 -11.90 -3.27
CA GLY A 35 -14.07 -10.77 -4.15
C GLY A 35 -13.76 -9.49 -3.36
N ALA A 36 -14.57 -9.18 -2.34
CA ALA A 36 -14.37 -8.03 -1.46
C ALA A 36 -13.04 -8.13 -0.68
N LEU A 37 -12.75 -9.30 -0.10
CA LEU A 37 -11.47 -9.56 0.58
C LEU A 37 -10.28 -9.41 -0.35
N THR A 38 -10.41 -9.88 -1.59
CA THR A 38 -9.37 -9.72 -2.60
C THR A 38 -9.15 -8.24 -2.89
N ILE A 39 -10.20 -7.48 -3.23
CA ILE A 39 -10.10 -6.03 -3.48
C ILE A 39 -9.52 -5.29 -2.27
N TRP A 40 -9.99 -5.60 -1.07
CA TRP A 40 -9.49 -5.01 0.16
C TRP A 40 -8.02 -5.33 0.37
N PHE A 41 -7.59 -6.56 0.08
CA PHE A 41 -6.18 -6.94 0.08
C PHE A 41 -5.37 -6.10 -0.90
N TRP A 42 -5.84 -5.85 -2.13
CA TRP A 42 -5.14 -4.97 -3.07
C TRP A 42 -5.01 -3.52 -2.57
N ILE A 43 -5.99 -3.04 -1.81
CA ILE A 43 -5.98 -1.68 -1.23
C ILE A 43 -5.04 -1.62 -0.02
N SER A 44 -5.15 -2.55 0.93
CA SER A 44 -4.32 -2.60 2.14
C SER A 44 -2.88 -3.05 1.87
N ALA A 45 -2.65 -3.86 0.84
CA ALA A 45 -1.31 -4.24 0.39
C ALA A 45 -0.63 -3.15 -0.44
N ARG A 46 -1.19 -1.93 -0.48
CA ARG A 46 -0.40 -0.70 -0.67
C ARG A 46 -0.07 -0.11 0.71
N PRO A 47 0.81 -0.73 1.51
CA PRO A 47 1.40 -0.02 2.63
C PRO A 47 2.07 1.23 2.05
N GLU A 48 1.82 2.38 2.68
CA GLU A 48 2.45 3.62 2.27
C GLU A 48 3.97 3.40 2.17
N PRO A 49 4.57 3.70 1.01
CA PRO A 49 6.00 3.54 0.84
C PRO A 49 6.71 4.72 1.50
N GLU A 50 6.61 4.82 2.83
CA GLU A 50 7.37 5.75 3.68
C GLU A 50 8.90 5.53 3.50
N ALA A 51 9.30 4.40 2.91
CA ALA A 51 10.68 4.07 2.56
C ALA A 51 11.11 4.44 1.11
N LEU A 52 10.20 4.86 0.21
CA LEU A 52 10.53 5.25 -1.20
C LEU A 52 10.08 6.68 -1.57
N ALA A 53 9.64 7.49 -0.60
CA ALA A 53 9.31 8.91 -0.79
C ALA A 53 10.36 9.74 -1.60
N PRO A 54 11.68 9.50 -1.50
CA PRO A 54 12.66 10.25 -2.31
C PRO A 54 12.72 9.85 -3.80
N LEU A 55 12.23 8.65 -4.16
CA LEU A 55 12.32 8.11 -5.53
C LEU A 55 11.02 8.31 -6.33
N GLU A 56 9.88 8.43 -5.65
CA GLU A 56 8.58 8.71 -6.28
C GLU A 56 8.50 10.14 -6.83
N VAL A 57 9.23 11.06 -6.16
CA VAL A 57 9.53 12.41 -6.64
C VAL A 57 10.21 12.39 -8.02
N MET A 58 11.09 11.44 -8.35
CA MET A 58 11.76 11.44 -9.66
C MET A 58 10.93 10.85 -10.81
N GLY A 59 9.91 10.05 -10.51
CA GLY A 59 9.08 9.36 -11.51
C GLY A 59 7.77 10.08 -11.89
N GLN A 60 7.42 11.15 -11.18
CA GLN A 60 6.16 11.87 -11.40
C GLN A 60 6.27 12.84 -12.58
N ARG A 61 5.23 12.86 -13.44
CA ARG A 61 5.12 13.74 -14.62
C ARG A 61 5.05 15.24 -14.26
N GLU A 62 4.80 15.55 -12.99
CA GLU A 62 4.92 16.90 -12.41
C GLU A 62 6.37 17.31 -12.12
N PHE A 63 7.26 16.39 -11.70
CA PHE A 63 8.69 16.70 -11.54
C PHE A 63 9.41 16.90 -12.87
N ALA A 64 8.96 16.22 -13.92
CA ALA A 64 9.43 16.45 -15.28
C ALA A 64 9.05 17.84 -15.84
N GLN A 65 8.03 18.49 -15.27
CA GLN A 65 7.55 19.82 -15.66
C GLN A 65 7.88 20.92 -14.64
N ALA A 66 8.33 20.59 -13.43
CA ALA A 66 8.64 21.54 -12.37
C ALA A 66 10.08 22.10 -12.48
N ASP A 67 10.19 23.41 -12.29
CA ASP A 67 11.42 24.20 -12.33
C ASP A 67 12.38 23.85 -11.16
N ASP A 68 13.68 24.10 -11.37
CA ASP A 68 14.79 23.65 -10.49
C ASP A 68 14.66 24.15 -9.04
N GLN A 69 13.97 25.26 -8.81
CA GLN A 69 13.74 25.83 -7.48
C GLN A 69 12.63 25.10 -6.71
N ALA A 70 11.55 24.70 -7.39
CA ALA A 70 10.45 23.94 -6.79
C ALA A 70 10.89 22.52 -6.41
N ARG A 71 11.74 21.92 -7.25
CA ARG A 71 12.37 20.61 -7.01
C ARG A 71 13.21 20.58 -5.73
N LYS A 72 13.92 21.68 -5.44
CA LYS A 72 14.73 21.82 -4.21
C LYS A 72 13.88 22.00 -2.96
N GLN A 73 12.75 22.70 -3.05
CA GLN A 73 11.83 22.87 -1.93
C GLN A 73 11.14 21.55 -1.55
N MET A 74 10.75 20.74 -2.53
CA MET A 74 10.16 19.41 -2.30
C MET A 74 11.16 18.40 -1.73
N LEU A 75 12.45 18.52 -2.04
CA LEU A 75 13.50 17.70 -1.41
C LEU A 75 13.84 18.15 0.02
N ASN A 76 13.68 19.44 0.32
CA ASN A 76 13.94 20.00 1.65
C ASN A 76 12.83 19.65 2.66
N SER A 77 11.57 19.59 2.22
CA SER A 77 10.45 19.19 3.11
C SER A 77 10.57 17.74 3.60
N VAL A 78 11.15 16.84 2.81
CA VAL A 78 11.38 15.43 3.19
C VAL A 78 12.61 15.27 4.09
N ARG A 79 13.60 16.17 4.00
CA ARG A 79 14.81 16.16 4.85
C ARG A 79 14.52 16.56 6.31
N ALA A 80 13.34 17.13 6.58
CA ALA A 80 12.92 17.54 7.92
C ALA A 80 12.34 16.40 8.80
N MET A 81 12.49 15.13 8.40
CA MET A 81 12.43 14.04 9.38
C MET A 81 13.75 14.01 10.16
N PRO A 82 13.74 14.23 11.49
CA PRO A 82 14.96 14.20 12.28
C PRO A 82 15.60 12.83 12.12
N VAL A 83 16.82 12.80 11.59
CA VAL A 83 17.68 11.62 11.56
C VAL A 83 17.97 11.26 13.03
N ILE A 84 17.09 10.45 13.61
CA ILE A 84 17.34 9.72 14.86
C ILE A 84 18.34 8.62 14.48
N GLY A 85 19.61 9.01 14.37
CA GLY A 85 20.67 8.10 13.95
C GLY A 85 21.92 8.73 13.32
N ALA A 86 22.10 10.06 13.33
CA ALA A 86 23.38 10.65 12.96
C ALA A 86 24.35 10.48 14.14
N PRO A 87 25.42 9.67 14.03
CA PRO A 87 26.43 9.64 15.07
C PRO A 87 27.07 11.04 15.18
N PRO A 88 27.24 11.57 16.41
CA PRO A 88 27.91 12.85 16.63
C PRO A 88 29.38 12.70 16.20
N GLY A 89 29.71 13.18 15.00
CA GLY A 89 31.07 13.11 14.46
C GLY A 89 31.19 13.43 12.97
N SER A 90 30.10 13.54 12.21
CA SER A 90 30.17 13.90 10.79
C SER A 90 30.45 15.39 10.52
N LEU A 91 30.41 16.25 11.54
CA LEU A 91 30.83 17.65 11.42
C LEU A 91 32.36 17.80 11.47
N ASP A 92 33.08 16.78 11.93
CA ASP A 92 34.54 16.81 12.07
C ASP A 92 35.25 16.16 10.88
N ALA A 93 34.59 15.21 10.20
CA ALA A 93 35.16 14.47 9.07
C ALA A 93 35.37 15.34 7.81
N GLU A 94 34.48 16.30 7.55
CA GLU A 94 34.61 17.25 6.43
C GLU A 94 35.80 18.21 6.66
N SER A 95 36.00 18.67 7.90
CA SER A 95 37.10 19.60 8.26
C SER A 95 38.49 18.96 8.12
N ILE A 96 38.64 17.69 8.52
CA ILE A 96 39.93 16.98 8.49
C ILE A 96 40.34 16.60 7.05
N SER A 97 39.37 16.38 6.16
CA SER A 97 39.64 15.92 4.79
C SER A 97 40.12 17.01 3.83
N ASN A 98 39.91 18.30 4.17
CA ASN A 98 40.29 19.42 3.33
C ASN A 98 41.68 19.94 3.71
N PRO A 99 42.75 19.63 2.95
CA PRO A 99 44.09 20.11 3.25
C PRO A 99 44.22 21.64 3.16
N ALA A 100 43.26 22.33 2.52
CA ALA A 100 43.30 23.79 2.38
C ALA A 100 43.02 24.53 3.70
N ASN A 101 42.24 23.95 4.61
CA ASN A 101 41.86 24.61 5.87
C ASN A 101 42.93 24.49 6.97
N ARG A 102 43.93 23.61 6.80
CA ARG A 102 44.97 23.35 7.82
C ARG A 102 45.98 24.49 7.97
N PHE A 103 46.05 25.40 7.00
CA PHE A 103 47.09 26.44 6.93
C PHE A 103 46.61 27.82 7.40
N ASP A 104 45.33 27.97 7.78
CA ASP A 104 44.73 29.27 8.11
C ASP A 104 44.66 29.55 9.63
N GLU A 105 44.95 28.57 10.49
CA GLU A 105 44.83 28.74 11.96
C GLU A 105 46.08 29.32 12.65
N THR A 106 47.13 29.70 11.90
CA THR A 106 48.41 30.16 12.52
C THR A 106 48.85 31.58 12.15
N LYS A 107 47.95 32.54 11.93
CA LYS A 107 48.36 33.95 11.82
C LYS A 107 47.38 34.97 12.38
#